data_AF-T1A9T2-F1
#
_entry.id   AF-T1A9T2-F1
#
_cell.length_a   1.000
_cell.length_b   1.000
_cell.length_c   1.000
_cell.angle_alpha   90.00
_cell.angle_beta   90.00
_cell.angle_gamma   90.00
#
_symmetry.space_group_name_H-M   'P 1'
#
loop_
_entity.id
_entity.type
_entity.pdbx_description
1 polymer ?
#
loop_
_entity_poly.entity_id
_entity_poly.type
_entity_poly.pdbx_seq_one_letter_code
_entity_poly.pdbx_strand_id
1 'polypeptide(L)'
;IQLGLDKGRMTLVGPARSQEILRALKPIAKSGGGSGANTAIGLSALGARSALIAKVADDRMGRLFRDNMKSRGVSFYPIIAINPADDPLHGLDTSWKTNTGTCIVLVSPDGERTMATNLGVASTLQPEEIDLEIMTTASVLYIEAYLWDLPSTRKAISDAMIAVRNRGGKGFLQPIGCLMRGTPPRRFSATCIQPRRFTIQQ
;
A
#
# COMPACT_ATOMS: atom_id res chain seq x y z
N ILE A 1 9.47 21.75 -16.21
CA ILE A 1 8.56 22.01 -15.07
C ILE A 1 9.32 21.68 -13.79
N GLN A 2 9.40 22.59 -12.83
CA GLN A 2 10.05 22.34 -11.54
C GLN A 2 8.98 21.95 -10.52
N LEU A 3 9.00 20.69 -10.06
CA LEU A 3 7.95 20.12 -9.21
C LEU A 3 8.29 20.18 -7.71
N GLY A 4 9.41 20.80 -7.30
CA GLY A 4 9.80 20.89 -5.89
C GLY A 4 9.91 19.53 -5.19
N LEU A 5 10.33 18.49 -5.93
CA LEU A 5 10.55 17.14 -5.41
C LEU A 5 12.04 16.86 -5.42
N ASP A 6 12.55 16.30 -4.33
CA ASP A 6 13.93 15.84 -4.25
C ASP A 6 14.09 14.57 -5.07
N LYS A 7 15.04 14.57 -6.00
CA LYS A 7 15.29 13.43 -6.88
C LYS A 7 15.63 12.18 -6.05
N GLY A 8 15.08 11.04 -6.47
CA GLY A 8 15.33 9.73 -5.83
C GLY A 8 14.62 9.53 -4.49
N ARG A 9 13.82 10.52 -4.03
CA ARG A 9 13.10 10.43 -2.76
C ARG A 9 11.62 10.14 -2.96
N MET A 10 11.02 9.63 -1.89
CA MET A 10 9.57 9.63 -1.72
C MET A 10 9.17 10.82 -0.84
N THR A 11 8.25 11.63 -1.34
CA THR A 11 7.67 12.77 -0.63
C THR A 11 6.17 12.53 -0.44
N LEU A 12 5.69 12.65 0.79
CA LEU A 12 4.26 12.72 1.07
C LEU A 12 3.74 14.07 0.60
N VAL A 13 2.69 14.07 -0.20
CA VAL A 13 2.02 15.25 -0.73
C VAL A 13 0.53 15.17 -0.43
N GLY A 14 -0.06 16.33 -0.16
CA GLY A 14 -1.51 16.46 -0.02
C GLY A 14 -2.25 16.23 -1.36
N PRO A 15 -3.59 16.13 -1.30
CA PRO A 15 -4.45 15.93 -2.46
C PRO A 15 -4.28 17.02 -3.53
N ALA A 16 -4.30 18.30 -3.13
CA ALA A 16 -4.17 19.44 -4.03
C ALA A 16 -2.83 19.39 -4.78
N ARG A 17 -1.73 19.14 -4.06
CA ARG A 17 -0.40 19.01 -4.65
C ARG A 17 -0.30 17.80 -5.58
N SER A 18 -0.88 16.66 -5.21
CA SER A 18 -0.94 15.48 -6.08
C SER A 18 -1.68 15.79 -7.39
N GLN A 19 -2.83 16.46 -7.32
CA GLN A 19 -3.57 16.87 -8.51
C GLN A 19 -2.81 17.89 -9.36
N GLU A 20 -2.15 18.86 -8.74
CA GLU A 20 -1.32 19.85 -9.44
C GLU A 20 -0.20 19.16 -10.23
N ILE A 21 0.53 18.24 -9.58
CA ILE A 21 1.58 17.44 -10.24
C ILE A 21 0.97 16.61 -11.38
N LEU A 22 -0.18 15.96 -11.17
CA LEU A 22 -0.83 15.18 -12.22
C LEU A 22 -1.27 16.03 -13.42
N ARG A 23 -1.78 17.24 -13.20
CA ARG A 23 -2.19 18.15 -14.28
C ARG A 23 -0.98 18.66 -15.08
N ALA A 24 0.17 18.81 -14.43
CA ALA A 24 1.41 19.22 -15.06
C ALA A 24 2.05 18.12 -15.92
N LEU A 25 1.60 16.87 -15.78
CA LEU A 25 2.18 15.70 -16.44
C LEU A 25 1.17 15.05 -17.40
N LYS A 26 1.69 14.31 -18.38
CA LYS A 26 0.90 13.42 -19.26
C LYS A 26 1.21 11.96 -18.89
N PRO A 27 0.40 11.32 -18.03
CA PRO A 27 0.60 9.93 -17.62
C PRO A 27 0.81 8.99 -18.81
N ILE A 28 1.90 8.22 -18.82
CA ILE A 28 2.13 7.20 -19.88
C ILE A 28 1.68 5.80 -19.46
N ALA A 29 1.60 5.53 -18.15
CA ALA A 29 1.09 4.26 -17.63
C ALA A 29 0.37 4.43 -16.28
N LYS A 30 -0.53 3.48 -15.99
CA LYS A 30 -1.23 3.36 -14.70
C LYS A 30 -1.21 1.90 -14.25
N SER A 31 -0.76 1.62 -13.04
CA SER A 31 -0.78 0.27 -12.47
C SER A 31 -1.09 0.27 -10.98
N GLY A 32 -1.48 -0.89 -10.43
CA GLY A 32 -1.43 -1.11 -9.00
C GLY A 32 0.02 -0.99 -8.51
N GLY A 33 0.23 -0.22 -7.43
CA GLY A 33 1.54 -0.05 -6.79
C GLY A 33 1.48 -0.21 -5.28
N GLY A 34 2.55 0.22 -4.61
CA GLY A 34 2.80 0.02 -3.17
C GLY A 34 3.86 -1.05 -2.92
N SER A 35 4.73 -0.84 -1.92
CA SER A 35 5.90 -1.72 -1.72
C SER A 35 5.49 -3.17 -1.50
N GLY A 36 4.55 -3.38 -0.60
CA GLY A 36 4.01 -4.68 -0.22
C GLY A 36 3.08 -5.28 -1.27
N ALA A 37 2.42 -4.45 -2.08
CA ALA A 37 1.75 -4.92 -3.29
C ALA A 37 2.74 -5.53 -4.27
N ASN A 38 3.84 -4.82 -4.53
CA ASN A 38 4.89 -5.29 -5.43
C ASN A 38 5.58 -6.54 -4.85
N THR A 39 5.78 -6.62 -3.53
CA THR A 39 6.29 -7.82 -2.86
C THR A 39 5.34 -9.00 -3.02
N ALA A 40 4.04 -8.83 -2.77
CA ALA A 40 3.05 -9.90 -2.94
C ALA A 40 2.97 -10.36 -4.41
N ILE A 41 2.93 -9.43 -5.36
CA ILE A 41 3.00 -9.72 -6.79
C ILE A 41 4.26 -10.49 -7.14
N GLY A 42 5.43 -10.06 -6.65
CA GLY A 42 6.70 -10.73 -6.90
C GLY A 42 6.72 -12.16 -6.36
N LEU A 43 6.21 -12.36 -5.14
CA LEU A 43 6.07 -13.69 -4.54
C LEU A 43 5.11 -14.59 -5.34
N SER A 44 3.96 -14.04 -5.77
CA SER A 44 3.02 -14.73 -6.65
C SER A 44 3.66 -15.16 -7.97
N ALA A 45 4.41 -14.25 -8.61
CA ALA A 45 5.12 -14.53 -9.85
C ALA A 45 6.21 -15.60 -9.71
N LEU A 46 6.78 -15.77 -8.50
CA LEU A 46 7.72 -16.83 -8.16
C LEU A 46 7.05 -18.16 -7.75
N GLY A 47 5.71 -18.24 -7.82
CA GLY A 47 4.93 -19.44 -7.50
C GLY A 47 4.60 -19.61 -6.02
N ALA A 48 4.88 -18.62 -5.17
CA ALA A 48 4.46 -18.63 -3.78
C ALA A 48 3.00 -18.19 -3.66
N ARG A 49 2.30 -18.69 -2.63
CA ARG A 49 0.99 -18.14 -2.29
C ARG A 49 1.20 -16.78 -1.64
N SER A 50 0.49 -15.76 -2.10
CA SER A 50 0.60 -14.44 -1.52
C SER A 50 -0.77 -13.84 -1.29
N ALA A 51 -0.88 -13.12 -0.19
CA ALA A 51 -2.06 -12.43 0.22
C ALA A 51 -1.72 -10.98 0.57
N LEU A 52 -2.72 -10.13 0.46
CA LEU A 52 -2.55 -8.72 0.73
C LEU A 52 -3.83 -8.17 1.34
N ILE A 53 -3.70 -7.59 2.51
CA ILE A 53 -4.71 -6.81 3.23
C ILE A 53 -4.41 -5.36 2.94
N ALA A 54 -5.40 -4.60 2.48
CA ALA A 54 -5.16 -3.19 2.26
C ALA A 54 -6.42 -2.36 2.18
N LYS A 55 -6.33 -1.11 2.63
CA LYS A 55 -7.45 -0.16 2.57
C LYS A 55 -7.47 0.59 1.24
N VAL A 56 -8.63 0.56 0.58
CA VAL A 56 -8.93 1.26 -0.68
C VAL A 56 -10.33 1.87 -0.58
N ALA A 57 -10.58 2.94 -1.34
CA ALA A 57 -11.93 3.49 -1.45
C ALA A 57 -12.77 2.64 -2.39
N ASP A 58 -14.09 2.76 -2.34
CA ASP A 58 -14.94 2.27 -3.43
C ASP A 58 -15.00 3.23 -4.64
N ASP A 59 -13.83 3.67 -5.09
CA ASP A 59 -13.67 4.49 -6.28
C ASP A 59 -13.11 3.66 -7.45
N ARG A 60 -13.03 4.31 -8.63
CA ARG A 60 -12.49 3.68 -9.84
C ARG A 60 -11.07 3.15 -9.62
N MET A 61 -10.27 3.86 -8.85
CA MET A 61 -8.89 3.48 -8.55
C MET A 61 -8.90 2.22 -7.69
N GLY A 62 -9.63 2.22 -6.58
CA GLY A 62 -9.80 1.10 -5.68
C GLY A 62 -10.23 -0.15 -6.42
N ARG A 63 -11.24 -0.07 -7.31
CA ARG A 63 -11.68 -1.17 -8.19
C ARG A 63 -10.56 -1.73 -9.06
N LEU A 64 -9.92 -0.88 -9.88
CA LEU A 64 -8.85 -1.32 -10.76
C LEU A 64 -7.64 -1.86 -9.98
N PHE A 65 -7.40 -1.34 -8.78
CA PHE A 65 -6.42 -1.89 -7.87
C PHE A 65 -6.75 -3.35 -7.51
N ARG A 66 -8.01 -3.63 -7.11
CA ARG A 66 -8.43 -5.00 -6.74
C ARG A 66 -8.26 -5.96 -7.91
N ASP A 67 -8.68 -5.54 -9.09
CA ASP A 67 -8.60 -6.35 -10.32
C ASP A 67 -7.14 -6.62 -10.71
N ASN A 68 -6.25 -5.63 -10.50
CA ASN A 68 -4.82 -5.79 -10.74
C ASN A 68 -4.17 -6.82 -9.81
N MET A 69 -4.58 -6.92 -8.55
CA MET A 69 -4.05 -7.94 -7.64
C MET A 69 -4.53 -9.34 -8.04
N LYS A 70 -5.83 -9.47 -8.31
CA LYS A 70 -6.44 -10.74 -8.70
C LYS A 70 -5.81 -11.28 -9.99
N SER A 71 -5.67 -10.43 -11.01
CA SER A 71 -5.03 -10.80 -12.28
C SER A 71 -3.54 -11.17 -12.14
N ARG A 72 -2.89 -10.82 -11.03
CA ARG A 72 -1.49 -11.16 -10.71
C ARG A 72 -1.37 -12.32 -9.71
N GLY A 73 -2.46 -13.05 -9.44
CA GLY A 73 -2.47 -14.22 -8.57
C GLY A 73 -2.33 -13.92 -7.06
N VAL A 74 -2.52 -12.66 -6.66
CA VAL A 74 -2.49 -12.26 -5.25
C VAL A 74 -3.88 -12.38 -4.64
N SER A 75 -4.01 -13.13 -3.55
CA SER A 75 -5.25 -13.18 -2.74
C SER A 75 -5.46 -11.84 -2.05
N PHE A 76 -6.33 -11.00 -2.61
CA PHE A 76 -6.56 -9.67 -2.10
C PHE A 76 -7.75 -9.61 -1.12
N TYR A 77 -7.49 -9.12 0.09
CA TYR A 77 -8.44 -8.88 1.18
C TYR A 77 -8.59 -7.36 1.38
N PRO A 78 -9.42 -6.69 0.57
CA PRO A 78 -9.60 -5.25 0.69
C PRO A 78 -10.39 -4.87 1.94
N ILE A 79 -9.92 -3.84 2.63
CA ILE A 79 -10.75 -3.04 3.52
C ILE A 79 -11.31 -1.91 2.66
N ILE A 80 -12.63 -1.90 2.47
CA ILE A 80 -13.29 -0.89 1.63
C ILE A 80 -13.70 0.27 2.53
N ALA A 81 -13.04 1.42 2.34
CA ALA A 81 -13.50 2.66 2.94
C ALA A 81 -14.80 3.07 2.26
N ILE A 82 -15.90 3.07 3.03
CA ILE A 82 -17.18 3.63 2.60
C ILE A 82 -17.03 5.14 2.53
N ASN A 83 -17.56 5.73 1.45
CA ASN A 83 -17.51 7.18 1.22
C ASN A 83 -18.16 7.90 2.42
N PRO A 84 -17.50 8.86 3.10
CA PRO A 84 -18.04 9.53 4.28
C PRO A 84 -19.21 10.49 4.01
N ALA A 85 -19.93 10.33 2.89
CA ALA A 85 -21.25 10.94 2.73
C ALA A 85 -22.22 10.55 3.88
N ASP A 86 -21.94 9.42 4.56
CA ASP A 86 -22.70 8.92 5.72
C ASP A 86 -21.97 9.12 7.08
N ASP A 87 -20.85 9.86 7.14
CA ASP A 87 -20.12 10.16 8.38
C ASP A 87 -20.68 11.44 9.05
N PRO A 88 -21.15 11.40 10.32
CA PRO A 88 -21.70 12.57 11.02
C PRO A 88 -20.74 13.76 11.19
N LEU A 89 -19.44 13.60 10.88
CA LEU A 89 -18.42 14.65 10.97
C LEU A 89 -18.23 15.43 9.66
N HIS A 90 -19.13 15.30 8.69
CA HIS A 90 -19.03 15.93 7.38
C HIS A 90 -19.35 17.45 7.40
N GLY A 91 -18.35 18.25 7.76
CA GLY A 91 -18.40 19.72 7.69
C GLY A 91 -17.04 20.41 7.54
N LEU A 92 -15.94 19.65 7.49
CA LEU A 92 -14.59 20.14 7.24
C LEU A 92 -14.09 19.51 5.93
N ASP A 93 -13.24 20.21 5.18
CA ASP A 93 -12.61 19.77 3.92
C ASP A 93 -11.79 18.47 4.09
N THR A 94 -12.48 17.34 4.20
CA THR A 94 -11.95 15.98 4.42
C THR A 94 -12.03 15.13 3.16
N SER A 95 -12.36 15.75 2.01
CA SER A 95 -12.54 15.15 0.68
C SER A 95 -11.36 14.28 0.19
N TRP A 96 -10.21 14.32 0.87
CA TRP A 96 -9.01 13.57 0.52
C TRP A 96 -8.83 12.27 1.28
N LYS A 97 -9.45 12.11 2.45
CA LYS A 97 -9.46 10.84 3.20
C LYS A 97 -10.49 9.84 2.66
N THR A 98 -11.10 10.12 1.51
CA THR A 98 -12.22 9.39 0.93
C THR A 98 -11.87 8.64 -0.36
N ASN A 99 -10.72 8.98 -0.96
CA ASN A 99 -10.24 8.39 -2.21
C ASN A 99 -9.12 7.37 -1.99
N THR A 100 -8.99 6.42 -2.91
CA THR A 100 -7.85 5.50 -2.95
C THR A 100 -6.56 6.31 -3.14
N GLY A 101 -5.51 5.99 -2.38
CA GLY A 101 -4.24 6.70 -2.49
C GLY A 101 -3.61 6.58 -3.88
N THR A 102 -2.64 7.45 -4.15
CA THR A 102 -1.93 7.56 -5.42
C THR A 102 -0.44 7.85 -5.20
N CYS A 103 0.40 7.38 -6.10
CA CYS A 103 1.84 7.58 -6.15
C CYS A 103 2.21 7.97 -7.58
N ILE A 104 2.61 9.21 -7.75
CA ILE A 104 3.16 9.70 -9.00
C ILE A 104 4.63 9.30 -9.00
N VAL A 105 5.05 8.52 -9.98
CA VAL A 105 6.42 8.04 -10.11
C VAL A 105 7.02 8.69 -11.35
N LEU A 106 7.98 9.57 -11.11
CA LEU A 106 8.77 10.23 -12.15
C LEU A 106 10.05 9.44 -12.35
N VAL A 107 10.30 8.99 -13.58
CA VAL A 107 11.52 8.29 -13.95
C VAL A 107 12.43 9.25 -14.71
N SER A 108 13.61 9.56 -14.17
CA SER A 108 14.60 10.34 -14.89
C SER A 108 15.33 9.48 -15.96
N PRO A 109 16.01 10.09 -16.95
CA PRO A 109 16.70 9.34 -18.01
C PRO A 109 17.75 8.34 -17.51
N ASP A 110 18.29 8.54 -16.31
CA ASP A 110 19.21 7.60 -15.65
C ASP A 110 18.51 6.46 -14.88
N GLY A 111 17.18 6.37 -14.99
CA GLY A 111 16.37 5.32 -14.37
C GLY A 111 16.03 5.55 -12.90
N GLU A 112 16.47 6.66 -12.30
CA GLU A 112 16.13 6.99 -10.92
C GLU A 112 14.65 7.38 -10.78
N ARG A 113 14.03 6.97 -9.66
CA ARG A 113 12.60 7.16 -9.41
C ARG A 113 12.37 8.18 -8.31
N THR A 114 11.62 9.23 -8.63
CA THR A 114 11.16 10.24 -7.68
C THR A 114 9.66 10.06 -7.46
N MET A 115 9.22 9.98 -6.22
CA MET A 115 7.85 9.59 -5.87
C MET A 115 7.12 10.69 -5.12
N ALA A 116 6.00 11.17 -5.67
CA ALA A 116 5.06 12.05 -4.96
C ALA A 116 3.81 11.28 -4.58
N THR A 117 3.54 11.20 -3.28
CA THR A 117 2.57 10.27 -2.72
C THR A 117 1.44 10.98 -2.02
N ASN A 118 0.20 10.64 -2.39
CA ASN A 118 -0.97 10.90 -1.59
C ASN A 118 -1.49 9.57 -1.01
N LEU A 119 -1.58 9.46 0.32
CA LEU A 119 -2.00 8.23 1.00
C LEU A 119 -3.52 7.96 0.90
N GLY A 120 -4.37 8.98 0.72
CA GLY A 120 -5.83 8.81 0.65
C GLY A 120 -6.45 8.12 1.88
N VAL A 121 -7.53 7.35 1.70
CA VAL A 121 -8.21 6.50 2.73
C VAL A 121 -7.27 5.54 3.44
N ALA A 122 -6.14 5.33 2.82
CA ALA A 122 -5.24 4.32 3.22
C ALA A 122 -4.51 4.82 4.51
N SER A 123 -4.26 6.12 4.63
CA SER A 123 -3.85 6.76 5.89
C SER A 123 -4.84 6.60 7.06
N THR A 124 -6.08 6.13 6.81
CA THR A 124 -7.13 5.98 7.83
C THR A 124 -7.35 4.53 8.25
N LEU A 125 -6.47 3.61 7.87
CA LEU A 125 -6.52 2.22 8.32
C LEU A 125 -6.47 2.16 9.85
N GLN A 126 -7.45 1.51 10.45
CA GLN A 126 -7.52 1.25 11.88
C GLN A 126 -7.24 -0.23 12.19
N PRO A 127 -6.68 -0.54 13.37
CA PRO A 127 -6.46 -1.91 13.83
C PRO A 127 -7.68 -2.83 13.73
N GLU A 128 -8.83 -2.29 14.08
CA GLU A 128 -10.07 -3.05 14.25
C GLU A 128 -10.65 -3.50 12.90
N GLU A 129 -10.25 -2.84 11.81
CA GLU A 129 -10.62 -3.22 10.44
C GLU A 129 -9.83 -4.43 9.93
N ILE A 130 -8.81 -4.86 10.67
CA ILE A 130 -7.88 -5.90 10.24
C ILE A 130 -8.31 -7.24 10.84
N ASP A 131 -8.78 -8.14 9.98
CA ASP A 131 -9.09 -9.51 10.36
C ASP A 131 -7.80 -10.30 10.61
N LEU A 132 -7.55 -10.58 11.90
CA LEU A 132 -6.37 -11.33 12.36
C LEU A 132 -6.41 -12.79 11.90
N GLU A 133 -7.59 -13.38 11.67
CA GLU A 133 -7.70 -14.79 11.25
C GLU A 133 -7.00 -15.02 9.90
N ILE A 134 -7.13 -14.07 8.97
CA ILE A 134 -6.44 -14.11 7.67
C ILE A 134 -4.93 -14.25 7.86
N MET A 135 -4.35 -13.49 8.80
CA MET A 135 -2.91 -13.50 9.03
C MET A 135 -2.41 -14.80 9.61
N THR A 136 -3.25 -15.47 10.39
CA THR A 136 -2.89 -16.72 11.03
C THR A 136 -2.71 -17.89 10.05
N THR A 137 -3.05 -17.69 8.78
CA THR A 137 -2.79 -18.64 7.67
C THR A 137 -1.41 -18.43 7.01
N ALA A 138 -0.73 -17.33 7.34
CA ALA A 138 0.54 -16.95 6.74
C ALA A 138 1.73 -17.52 7.52
N SER A 139 2.69 -18.11 6.80
CA SER A 139 3.99 -18.46 7.38
C SER A 139 4.87 -17.21 7.58
N VAL A 140 4.61 -16.16 6.79
CA VAL A 140 5.32 -14.88 6.88
C VAL A 140 4.34 -13.71 6.84
N LEU A 141 4.49 -12.79 7.78
CA LEU A 141 3.79 -11.50 7.80
C LEU A 141 4.76 -10.40 7.46
N TYR A 142 4.46 -9.62 6.42
CA TYR A 142 5.30 -8.53 5.95
C TYR A 142 4.55 -7.19 6.08
N ILE A 143 5.14 -6.22 6.77
CA ILE A 143 4.49 -4.96 7.13
C ILE A 143 5.39 -3.78 6.77
N GLU A 144 4.84 -2.71 6.21
CA GLU A 144 5.61 -1.48 6.01
C GLU A 144 5.82 -0.75 7.34
N ALA A 145 7.07 -0.37 7.62
CA ALA A 145 7.45 0.23 8.90
C ALA A 145 6.76 1.56 9.20
N TYR A 146 6.33 2.35 8.20
CA TYR A 146 5.61 3.61 8.52
C TYR A 146 4.25 3.35 9.18
N LEU A 147 3.67 2.15 9.04
CA LEU A 147 2.47 1.77 9.79
C LEU A 147 2.78 1.58 11.28
N TRP A 148 4.03 1.38 11.66
CA TRP A 148 4.44 1.34 13.05
C TRP A 148 4.47 2.73 13.71
N ASP A 149 4.70 3.77 12.91
CA ASP A 149 4.79 5.16 13.36
C ASP A 149 3.42 5.78 13.65
N LEU A 150 2.36 5.23 13.05
CA LEU A 150 0.98 5.62 13.33
C LEU A 150 0.53 5.00 14.66
N PRO A 151 0.17 5.82 15.69
CA PRO A 151 -0.23 5.31 17.00
C PRO A 151 -1.42 4.35 16.94
N SER A 152 -2.36 4.61 16.02
CA SER A 152 -3.51 3.74 15.80
C SER A 152 -3.07 2.34 15.38
N THR A 153 -2.20 2.19 14.38
CA THR A 153 -1.90 0.87 13.80
C THR A 153 -0.84 0.05 14.54
N ARG A 154 -0.07 0.64 15.45
CA ARG A 154 0.99 -0.07 16.20
C ARG A 154 0.46 -1.27 16.99
N LYS A 155 -0.69 -1.12 17.66
CA LYS A 155 -1.29 -2.22 18.43
C LYS A 155 -1.71 -3.37 17.51
N ALA A 156 -2.40 -3.07 16.40
CA ALA A 156 -2.78 -4.09 15.43
C ALA A 156 -1.58 -4.85 14.88
N ILE A 157 -0.51 -4.14 14.52
CA ILE A 157 0.71 -4.76 14.00
C ILE A 157 1.33 -5.69 15.04
N SER A 158 1.36 -5.26 16.31
CA SER A 158 1.88 -6.07 17.41
C SER A 158 1.03 -7.34 17.60
N ASP A 159 -0.29 -7.20 17.67
CA ASP A 159 -1.23 -8.32 17.85
C ASP A 159 -1.13 -9.31 16.69
N ALA A 160 -1.04 -8.79 15.46
CA ALA A 160 -0.84 -9.57 14.24
C ALA A 160 0.48 -10.35 14.25
N MET A 161 1.59 -9.71 14.62
CA MET A 161 2.89 -10.37 14.74
C MET A 161 2.87 -11.46 15.81
N ILE A 162 2.23 -11.22 16.95
CA ILE A 162 2.05 -12.22 18.01
C ILE A 162 1.21 -13.40 17.50
N ALA A 163 0.09 -13.13 16.83
CA ALA A 163 -0.78 -14.18 16.29
C ALA A 163 -0.05 -15.08 15.29
N VAL A 164 0.76 -14.50 14.41
CA VAL A 164 1.59 -15.25 13.45
C VAL A 164 2.70 -16.03 14.15
N ARG A 165 3.37 -15.41 15.14
CA ARG A 165 4.44 -16.06 15.92
C ARG A 165 3.92 -17.26 16.72
N ASN A 166 2.73 -17.16 17.31
CA ASN A 166 2.12 -18.23 18.10
C ASN A 166 1.84 -19.50 17.28
N ARG A 167 1.82 -19.39 15.94
CA ARG A 167 1.69 -20.54 15.02
C ARG A 167 3.00 -20.94 14.35
N GLY A 168 4.14 -20.42 14.82
CA GLY A 168 5.47 -20.70 14.27
C GLY A 168 5.85 -19.88 13.03
N GLY A 169 5.04 -18.88 12.66
CA GLY A 169 5.33 -17.97 11.56
C GLY A 169 6.33 -16.86 11.95
N LYS A 170 6.77 -16.09 10.95
CA LYS A 170 7.74 -14.99 11.12
C LYS A 170 7.16 -13.64 10.69
N GLY A 171 7.33 -12.62 11.51
CA GLY A 171 6.99 -11.23 11.18
C GLY A 171 8.21 -10.45 10.69
N PHE A 172 8.02 -9.64 9.65
CA PHE A 172 9.04 -8.74 9.09
C PHE A 172 8.46 -7.34 8.94
N LEU A 173 9.19 -6.34 9.42
CA LEU A 173 8.95 -4.93 9.14
C LEU A 173 9.90 -4.49 8.04
N GLN A 174 9.37 -4.00 6.92
CA GLN A 174 10.21 -3.36 5.92
C GLN A 174 10.46 -1.90 6.30
N PRO A 175 11.70 -1.50 6.58
CA PRO A 175 12.03 -0.09 6.73
C PRO A 175 11.75 0.66 5.42
N ILE A 176 11.43 1.95 5.52
CA ILE A 176 11.25 2.80 4.34
C ILE A 176 12.61 2.87 3.61
N GLY A 177 12.71 2.19 2.46
CA GLY A 177 13.89 2.25 1.57
C GLY A 177 14.99 1.21 1.82
N CYS A 178 14.71 -0.09 1.62
CA CYS A 178 15.78 -1.11 1.58
C CYS A 178 15.64 -2.12 0.42
N LEU A 179 16.80 -2.45 -0.14
CA LEU A 179 17.08 -3.52 -1.10
C LEU A 179 17.09 -4.88 -0.36
N MET A 180 16.33 -5.88 -0.83
CA MET A 180 16.42 -7.24 -0.30
C MET A 180 17.43 -8.05 -1.13
N ARG A 181 18.54 -8.51 -0.52
CA ARG A 181 19.41 -9.58 -1.06
C ARG A 181 19.19 -10.85 -0.23
N GLY A 182 18.95 -11.99 -0.89
CA GLY A 182 19.02 -13.31 -0.24
C GLY A 182 18.12 -14.37 -0.86
N THR A 183 18.70 -15.56 -1.07
CA THR A 183 18.21 -16.78 -1.73
C THR A 183 16.87 -17.35 -1.21
N PRO A 184 16.08 -18.03 -2.07
CA PRO A 184 14.71 -18.43 -1.73
C PRO A 184 14.66 -19.74 -0.91
N PRO A 185 13.80 -19.84 0.13
CA PRO A 185 13.40 -21.13 0.69
C PRO A 185 12.17 -21.69 -0.01
N ARG A 186 12.04 -23.02 -0.02
CA ARG A 186 10.95 -23.76 -0.67
C ARG A 186 9.69 -23.71 0.22
N ARG A 187 8.59 -23.17 -0.34
CA ARG A 187 7.23 -22.96 0.22
C ARG A 187 7.08 -21.69 1.09
N PHE A 188 6.38 -20.70 0.53
CA PHE A 188 6.03 -19.44 1.18
C PHE A 188 4.52 -19.17 1.07
N SER A 189 3.89 -18.76 2.17
CA SER A 189 2.67 -17.97 2.18
C SER A 189 2.95 -16.64 2.90
N ALA A 190 2.74 -15.50 2.21
CA ALA A 190 2.99 -14.18 2.78
C ALA A 190 1.73 -13.31 2.75
N THR A 191 1.38 -12.71 3.88
CA THR A 191 0.31 -11.69 3.97
C THR A 191 0.95 -10.34 4.23
N CYS A 192 0.53 -9.31 3.49
CA CYS A 192 1.00 -7.95 3.69
C CYS A 192 -0.15 -7.01 4.07
N ILE A 193 0.08 -5.98 4.90
CA ILE A 193 -0.93 -4.97 5.27
C ILE A 193 -0.49 -3.61 4.71
N GLN A 194 -1.33 -2.93 3.91
CA GLN A 194 -1.00 -1.61 3.35
C GLN A 194 -2.16 -0.61 3.22
N PRO A 195 -1.79 0.67 3.21
CA PRO A 195 -2.55 1.73 2.59
C PRO A 195 -2.07 2.06 1.15
N ARG A 196 -2.95 1.88 0.14
CA ARG A 196 -2.56 1.72 -1.27
C ARG A 196 -2.43 2.98 -2.13
N ARG A 197 -1.65 2.83 -3.21
CA ARG A 197 -1.38 3.84 -4.24
C ARG A 197 -1.52 3.29 -5.68
N PHE A 198 -2.07 4.09 -6.59
CA PHE A 198 -1.82 3.95 -8.03
C PHE A 198 -0.40 4.37 -8.38
N THR A 199 0.30 3.61 -9.21
CA THR A 199 1.53 4.06 -9.84
C THR A 199 1.19 4.70 -11.18
N ILE A 200 1.48 6.00 -11.31
CA ILE A 200 1.41 6.73 -12.57
C ILE A 200 2.84 6.98 -13.02
N GLN A 201 3.25 6.36 -14.12
CA GLN A 201 4.60 6.50 -14.66
C GLN A 201 4.63 7.63 -15.70
N GLN A 202 5.76 8.34 -15.72
CA GLN A 202 6.29 9.15 -16.81
C GLN A 202 7.75 8.78 -17.02
#